data_AF-A0A1S2QC11-F1
#
_entry.id   AF-A0A1S2QC11-F1
#
_cell.length_a   1.000
_cell.length_b   1.000
_cell.length_c   1.000
_cell.angle_alpha   90.00
_cell.angle_beta   90.00
_cell.angle_gamma   90.00
#
_symmetry.space_group_name_H-M   'P 1'
#
loop_
_entity.id
_entity.type
_entity.pdbx_description
1 polymer ?
#
loop_
_entity_poly.entity_id
_entity_poly.type
_entity_poly.pdbx_seq_one_letter_code
_entity_poly.pdbx_strand_id
1 'polypeptide(L)'
;MEPAPSRSGSRTRLRTHPADKGMRRSMGERDFIALIDGAHQLVKAPIVLVRDRLNTHVSRAMRDLIAEREWLTVFLLPPYSPDVNPVEGVWAHVKQSLANLAAVALDRLETLVRNRLKRLQYRPGTLDGFIAGTGLGPGERTASP
;
A
#
# COMPACT_ATOMS: atom_id res chain seq x y z
N MET A 1 -7.66 -6.27 31.64
CA MET A 1 -7.57 -6.91 30.32
C MET A 1 -6.60 -6.07 29.50
N GLU A 2 -5.32 -6.46 29.47
CA GLU A 2 -4.30 -5.73 28.70
C GLU A 2 -4.54 -5.94 27.20
N PRO A 3 -4.48 -4.89 26.35
CA PRO A 3 -4.54 -5.08 24.92
C PRO A 3 -3.26 -5.78 24.44
N ALA A 4 -3.40 -6.83 23.63
CA ALA A 4 -2.27 -7.52 23.02
C ALA A 4 -1.37 -6.53 22.24
N PRO A 5 -0.04 -6.68 22.29
CA PRO A 5 0.88 -5.78 21.61
C PRO A 5 0.56 -5.73 20.11
N SER A 6 0.40 -4.53 19.57
CA SER A 6 0.21 -4.30 18.14
C SER A 6 1.45 -4.80 17.41
N ARG A 7 1.39 -6.01 16.85
CA ARG A 7 2.45 -6.50 15.96
C ARG A 7 2.40 -5.65 14.69
N SER A 8 3.32 -4.69 14.58
CA SER A 8 3.60 -4.02 13.31
C SER A 8 4.08 -5.10 12.34
N GLY A 9 3.18 -5.56 11.48
CA GLY A 9 3.41 -6.62 10.52
C GLY A 9 3.14 -6.07 9.13
N SER A 10 4.17 -5.99 8.30
CA SER A 10 3.96 -5.59 6.92
C SER A 10 3.55 -6.78 6.06
N ARG A 11 2.65 -6.56 5.11
CA ARG A 11 2.23 -7.58 4.13
C ARG A 11 2.20 -6.95 2.75
N THR A 12 2.83 -7.60 1.78
CA THR A 12 2.84 -7.12 0.40
C THR A 12 2.06 -8.07 -0.49
N ARG A 13 1.10 -7.54 -1.25
CA ARG A 13 0.37 -8.30 -2.27
C ARG A 13 0.60 -7.66 -3.63
N LEU A 14 1.31 -8.38 -4.51
CA LEU A 14 1.51 -7.97 -5.90
C LEU A 14 0.45 -8.63 -6.78
N ARG A 15 -0.38 -7.82 -7.45
CA ARG A 15 -1.24 -8.23 -8.56
C ARG A 15 -0.61 -7.80 -9.87
N THR A 16 -0.60 -8.68 -10.85
CA THR A 16 -0.18 -8.39 -12.22
C THR A 16 -1.39 -8.45 -13.14
N HIS A 17 -1.46 -7.50 -14.06
CA HIS A 17 -2.50 -7.45 -15.08
C HIS A 17 -1.84 -7.86 -16.40
N PRO A 18 -2.06 -9.09 -16.89
CA PRO A 18 -1.47 -9.52 -18.16
C PRO A 18 -1.96 -8.63 -19.30
N ALA A 19 -1.06 -8.27 -20.21
CA ALA A 19 -1.35 -7.39 -21.34
C ALA A 19 -2.05 -8.14 -22.50
N ASP A 20 -2.97 -9.06 -22.19
CA ASP A 20 -3.72 -9.81 -23.19
C ASP A 20 -4.76 -8.95 -23.90
N LYS A 21 -4.97 -9.23 -25.19
CA LYS A 21 -5.87 -8.48 -26.07
C LYS A 21 -7.32 -8.73 -25.63
N GLY A 22 -7.90 -7.78 -24.90
CA GLY A 22 -9.29 -7.83 -24.42
C GLY A 22 -9.46 -7.88 -22.90
N MET A 23 -8.37 -8.12 -22.14
CA MET A 23 -8.42 -8.07 -20.68
C MET A 23 -8.26 -6.63 -20.19
N ARG A 24 -8.99 -6.26 -19.13
CA ARG A 24 -8.89 -4.94 -18.53
C ARG A 24 -7.47 -4.72 -17.98
N ARG A 25 -6.80 -3.70 -18.52
CA ARG A 25 -5.39 -3.36 -18.24
C ARG A 25 -5.17 -2.59 -16.94
N SER A 26 -6.22 -2.33 -16.17
CA SER A 26 -6.15 -1.52 -14.93
C SER A 26 -7.05 -2.10 -13.83
N MET A 27 -6.66 -1.82 -12.59
CA MET A 27 -7.48 -2.08 -11.41
C MET A 27 -8.65 -1.10 -11.38
N GLY A 28 -9.87 -1.59 -11.15
CA GLY A 28 -11.02 -0.72 -10.87
C GLY A 28 -11.48 -0.73 -9.44
N GLU A 29 -12.64 -0.10 -9.23
CA GLU A 29 -13.21 0.11 -7.92
C GLU A 29 -13.47 -1.21 -7.17
N ARG A 30 -14.07 -2.18 -7.86
CA ARG A 30 -14.35 -3.51 -7.28
C ARG A 30 -13.08 -4.28 -6.93
N ASP A 31 -12.07 -4.24 -7.80
CA ASP A 31 -10.80 -4.92 -7.57
C ASP A 31 -10.05 -4.33 -6.38
N PHE A 32 -10.14 -3.01 -6.23
CA PHE A 32 -9.53 -2.24 -5.14
C PHE A 32 -10.23 -2.51 -3.81
N ILE A 33 -11.56 -2.49 -3.78
CA ILE A 33 -12.32 -2.79 -2.56
C ILE A 33 -12.15 -4.24 -2.12
N ALA A 34 -12.16 -5.20 -3.04
CA ALA A 34 -11.87 -6.60 -2.71
C ALA A 34 -10.46 -6.80 -2.12
N LEU A 35 -9.49 -5.95 -2.49
CA LEU A 35 -8.16 -5.96 -1.87
C LEU A 35 -8.22 -5.49 -0.42
N ILE A 36 -8.97 -4.43 -0.12
CA ILE A 36 -9.12 -3.89 1.24
C ILE A 36 -9.90 -4.87 2.11
N ASP A 37 -11.01 -5.44 1.61
CA ASP A 37 -11.81 -6.44 2.33
C ASP A 37 -10.95 -7.65 2.70
N GLY A 38 -10.13 -8.14 1.77
CA GLY A 38 -9.19 -9.22 2.04
C GLY A 38 -8.12 -8.85 3.06
N ALA A 39 -7.65 -7.59 3.08
CA ALA A 39 -6.73 -7.11 4.11
C ALA A 39 -7.41 -7.07 5.49
N HIS A 40 -8.66 -6.60 5.56
CA HIS A 40 -9.43 -6.57 6.81
C HIS A 40 -9.67 -7.97 7.37
N GLN A 41 -10.06 -8.93 6.53
CA GLN A 41 -10.22 -10.33 6.93
C GLN A 41 -8.94 -10.94 7.52
N LEU A 42 -7.79 -10.47 7.03
CA LEU A 42 -6.48 -10.97 7.43
C LEU A 42 -5.98 -10.37 8.74
N VAL A 43 -6.18 -9.06 8.94
CA VAL A 43 -5.73 -8.35 10.15
C VAL A 43 -6.78 -8.40 11.27
N LYS A 44 -8.06 -8.62 10.92
CA LYS A 44 -9.22 -8.66 11.82
C LYS A 44 -9.31 -7.44 12.74
N ALA A 45 -8.98 -6.28 12.19
CA ALA A 45 -8.93 -5.00 12.90
C ALA A 45 -9.37 -3.85 11.97
N PRO A 46 -9.83 -2.71 12.52
CA PRO A 46 -10.09 -1.50 11.75
C PRO A 46 -8.85 -1.07 10.93
N ILE A 47 -9.10 -0.54 9.73
CA ILE A 47 -8.04 -0.12 8.80
C ILE A 47 -8.11 1.39 8.61
N VAL A 48 -6.97 2.04 8.80
CA VAL A 48 -6.75 3.42 8.34
C VAL A 48 -5.99 3.36 7.02
N LEU A 49 -6.66 3.75 5.94
CA LEU A 49 -6.10 3.80 4.60
C LEU A 49 -5.67 5.24 4.28
N VAL A 50 -4.37 5.46 4.15
CA VAL A 50 -3.81 6.69 3.59
C VAL A 50 -3.49 6.47 2.13
N ARG A 51 -4.00 7.32 1.23
CA ARG A 51 -3.88 7.12 -0.22
C ARG A 51 -3.76 8.43 -1.00
N ASP A 52 -3.18 8.36 -2.19
CA ASP A 52 -3.16 9.47 -3.15
C ASP A 52 -4.54 9.74 -3.80
N ARG A 53 -4.63 10.81 -4.60
CA ARG A 53 -5.86 11.29 -5.26
C ARG A 53 -6.03 10.81 -6.71
N LEU A 54 -5.51 9.64 -7.10
CA LEU A 54 -5.68 9.16 -8.48
C LEU A 54 -7.17 9.06 -8.88
N ASN A 55 -7.55 9.51 -10.08
CA ASN A 55 -8.96 9.77 -10.45
C ASN A 55 -9.92 8.56 -10.33
N THR A 56 -9.46 7.32 -10.52
CA THR A 56 -10.22 6.07 -10.30
C THR A 56 -10.57 5.81 -8.83
N HIS A 57 -10.09 6.66 -7.91
CA HIS A 57 -10.23 6.50 -6.47
C HIS A 57 -11.15 7.52 -5.82
N VAL A 58 -11.59 8.54 -6.58
CA VAL A 58 -12.50 9.60 -6.12
C VAL A 58 -13.88 9.52 -6.78
N SER A 59 -14.14 8.47 -7.56
CA SER A 59 -15.43 8.20 -8.18
C SER A 59 -16.52 8.03 -7.12
N ARG A 60 -17.76 8.41 -7.45
CA ARG A 60 -18.90 8.24 -6.54
C ARG A 60 -19.07 6.78 -6.13
N ALA A 61 -18.93 5.87 -7.10
CA ALA A 61 -18.96 4.43 -6.85
C ALA A 61 -17.93 3.98 -5.80
N MET A 62 -16.69 4.51 -5.83
CA MET A 62 -15.68 4.21 -4.81
C MET A 62 -16.08 4.76 -3.43
N ARG A 63 -16.68 5.96 -3.35
CA ARG A 63 -17.14 6.54 -2.09
C ARG A 63 -18.28 5.73 -1.48
N ASP A 64 -19.23 5.30 -2.30
CA ASP A 64 -20.37 4.48 -1.86
C ASP A 64 -19.86 3.13 -1.30
N LEU A 65 -18.91 2.49 -2.01
CA LEU A 65 -18.28 1.25 -1.52
C LEU A 65 -17.49 1.46 -0.21
N ILE A 66 -16.81 2.59 -0.04
CA ILE A 66 -16.12 2.90 1.22
C ILE A 66 -17.14 3.10 2.35
N ALA A 67 -18.25 3.80 2.09
CA ALA A 67 -19.26 4.13 3.10
C ALA A 67 -19.96 2.89 3.69
N GLU A 68 -20.04 1.79 2.95
CA GLU A 68 -20.57 0.50 3.43
C GLU A 68 -19.69 -0.18 4.50
N ARG A 69 -18.49 0.35 4.78
CA ARG A 69 -17.47 -0.31 5.61
C ARG A 69 -17.13 0.54 6.83
N GLU A 70 -17.89 0.36 7.91
CA GLU A 70 -17.69 1.09 9.18
C GLU A 70 -16.30 0.90 9.80
N TRP A 71 -15.61 -0.20 9.47
CA TRP A 71 -14.26 -0.51 9.93
C TRP A 71 -13.14 0.18 9.13
N LEU A 72 -13.47 0.93 8.08
CA LEU A 72 -12.52 1.55 7.16
C LEU A 72 -12.55 3.09 7.29
N THR A 73 -11.41 3.68 7.67
CA THR A 73 -11.20 5.14 7.62
C THR A 73 -10.25 5.47 6.47
N VAL A 74 -10.61 6.44 5.63
CA VAL A 74 -9.81 6.81 4.45
C VAL A 74 -9.33 8.27 4.53
N PHE A 75 -8.02 8.48 4.43
CA PHE A 75 -7.38 9.79 4.32
C PHE A 75 -6.79 9.97 2.92
N LEU A 76 -7.13 11.09 2.27
CA LEU A 76 -6.60 11.46 0.96
C LEU A 76 -5.42 12.43 1.12
N LEU A 77 -4.26 12.05 0.61
CA LEU A 77 -3.07 12.91 0.56
C LEU A 77 -3.31 14.11 -0.36
N PRO A 78 -2.79 15.31 -0.03
CA PRO A 78 -2.81 16.52 -0.88
C PRO A 78 -2.51 16.21 -2.36
N PRO A 79 -3.18 16.86 -3.33
CA PRO A 79 -2.88 16.64 -4.73
C PRO A 79 -1.39 16.90 -5.01
N TYR A 80 -0.78 16.09 -5.89
CA TYR A 80 0.62 16.26 -6.30
C TYR A 80 1.63 16.32 -5.15
N SER A 81 1.41 15.57 -4.07
CA SER A 81 2.34 15.50 -2.93
C SER A 81 2.97 14.11 -2.82
N PRO A 82 3.87 13.74 -3.75
CA PRO A 82 4.58 12.47 -3.69
C PRO A 82 5.45 12.37 -2.43
N ASP A 83 5.98 13.49 -1.93
CA ASP A 83 6.87 13.56 -0.77
C ASP A 83 6.21 13.08 0.54
N VAL A 84 4.88 13.10 0.62
CA VAL A 84 4.11 12.64 1.78
C VAL A 84 3.51 11.25 1.59
N ASN A 85 3.77 10.59 0.46
CA ASN A 85 3.25 9.26 0.17
C ASN A 85 4.32 8.18 0.44
N PRO A 86 4.20 7.39 1.53
CA PRO A 86 5.26 6.46 1.94
C PRO A 86 5.48 5.32 0.92
N VAL A 87 4.52 5.07 0.03
CA VAL A 87 4.70 4.11 -1.06
C VAL A 87 5.77 4.56 -2.05
N GLU A 88 6.04 5.86 -2.17
CA GLU A 88 7.11 6.38 -3.04
C GLU A 88 8.49 5.95 -2.53
N GLY A 89 8.69 5.90 -1.20
CA GLY A 89 9.92 5.36 -0.61
C GLY A 89 10.12 3.87 -0.94
N VAL A 90 9.03 3.09 -0.90
CA VAL A 90 9.03 1.68 -1.33
C VAL A 90 9.40 1.57 -2.81
N TRP A 91 8.79 2.39 -3.68
CA TRP A 91 9.07 2.38 -5.11
C TRP A 91 10.48 2.83 -5.44
N ALA A 92 10.98 3.89 -4.81
CA ALA A 92 12.35 4.35 -4.96
C ALA A 92 13.34 3.25 -4.57
N HIS A 93 13.10 2.57 -3.45
CA HIS A 93 13.94 1.45 -3.01
C HIS A 93 13.95 0.28 -4.01
N VAL A 94 12.77 -0.11 -4.51
CA VAL A 94 12.66 -1.19 -5.52
C VAL A 94 13.37 -0.77 -6.81
N LYS A 95 13.11 0.44 -7.32
CA LYS A 95 13.74 0.95 -8.55
C LYS A 95 15.27 1.04 -8.41
N GLN A 96 15.78 1.55 -7.30
CA GLN A 96 17.22 1.62 -7.04
C GLN A 96 17.85 0.22 -7.03
N SER A 97 17.16 -0.77 -6.45
CA SER A 97 17.64 -2.16 -6.45
C SER A 97 17.64 -2.83 -7.83
N LEU A 98 16.98 -2.22 -8.81
CA LEU A 98 16.86 -2.67 -10.20
C LEU A 98 17.68 -1.82 -11.18
N ALA A 99 18.23 -0.68 -10.76
CA ALA A 99 18.90 0.29 -11.64
C ALA A 99 20.09 -0.30 -12.43
N ASN A 100 20.72 -1.36 -11.90
CA ASN A 100 21.85 -2.04 -12.55
C ASN A 100 21.46 -3.37 -13.24
N LEU A 101 20.16 -3.66 -13.35
CA LEU A 101 19.65 -4.90 -13.94
C LEU A 101 19.13 -4.64 -15.36
N ALA A 102 19.90 -5.05 -16.36
CA ALA A 102 19.42 -5.17 -17.74
C ALA A 102 18.51 -6.40 -17.88
N ALA A 103 17.26 -6.30 -17.39
CA ALA A 103 16.26 -7.35 -17.58
C ALA A 103 15.74 -7.29 -19.03
N VAL A 104 16.14 -8.26 -19.86
CA VAL A 104 15.77 -8.34 -21.28
C VAL A 104 14.34 -8.89 -21.49
N ALA A 105 13.64 -9.27 -20.42
CA ALA A 105 12.29 -9.85 -20.49
C ALA A 105 11.39 -9.46 -19.30
N LEU A 106 10.09 -9.28 -19.58
CA LEU A 106 9.07 -8.76 -18.66
C LEU A 106 8.74 -9.72 -17.51
N ASP A 107 8.70 -11.02 -17.78
CA ASP A 107 8.52 -12.10 -16.79
C ASP A 107 9.64 -12.11 -15.74
N ARG A 108 10.88 -11.89 -16.19
CA ARG A 108 12.05 -11.80 -15.33
C ARG A 108 12.00 -10.54 -14.48
N LEU A 109 11.57 -9.41 -15.05
CA LEU A 109 11.34 -8.18 -14.30
C LEU A 109 10.24 -8.37 -13.23
N GLU A 110 9.11 -8.99 -13.57
CA GLU A 110 8.04 -9.28 -12.61
C GLU A 110 8.56 -10.13 -11.43
N THR A 111 9.29 -11.20 -11.73
CA THR A 111 9.87 -12.08 -10.72
C THR A 111 10.83 -11.33 -9.80
N LEU A 112 11.66 -10.45 -10.36
CA LEU A 112 12.59 -9.62 -9.59
C LEU A 112 11.87 -8.63 -8.68
N VAL A 113 10.87 -7.91 -9.20
CA VAL A 113 10.04 -6.97 -8.42
C VAL A 113 9.34 -7.71 -7.29
N ARG A 114 8.71 -8.87 -7.57
CA ARG A 114 8.04 -9.70 -6.57
C ARG A 114 9.00 -10.13 -5.46
N ASN A 115 10.20 -10.57 -5.81
CA ASN A 115 11.20 -11.00 -4.85
C ASN A 115 11.76 -9.82 -4.01
N ARG A 116 11.93 -8.63 -4.60
CA ARG A 116 12.35 -7.42 -3.86
C ARG A 116 11.26 -6.97 -2.87
N LEU A 117 10.01 -6.91 -3.31
CA LEU A 117 8.85 -6.60 -2.45
C LEU A 117 8.69 -7.61 -1.31
N LYS A 118 8.79 -8.92 -1.60
CA LYS A 118 8.77 -9.97 -0.56
C LYS A 118 9.88 -9.78 0.48
N ARG A 119 11.10 -9.41 0.07
CA ARG A 119 12.19 -9.15 1.03
C ARG A 119 11.93 -7.92 1.89
N LEU A 120 11.38 -6.85 1.32
CA LEU A 120 10.99 -5.66 2.08
C LEU A 120 9.93 -6.00 3.13
N GLN A 121 9.00 -6.91 2.82
CA GLN A 121 7.98 -7.37 3.77
C GLN A 121 8.59 -7.94 5.08
N TYR A 122 9.77 -8.56 5.00
CA TYR A 122 10.46 -9.11 6.17
C TYR A 122 11.42 -8.11 6.84
N ARG A 123 11.37 -6.82 6.46
CA ARG A 123 12.22 -5.75 7.00
C ARG A 123 11.36 -4.61 7.57
N PRO A 124 10.68 -4.84 8.72
CA PRO A 124 9.76 -3.85 9.30
C PRO A 124 10.44 -2.49 9.55
N GLY A 125 11.67 -2.46 10.08
CA GLY A 125 12.37 -1.20 10.33
C GLY A 125 12.65 -0.35 9.07
N THR A 126 12.79 -0.98 7.89
CA THR A 126 12.92 -0.23 6.63
C THR A 126 11.58 0.38 6.21
N LEU A 127 10.48 -0.35 6.41
CA LEU A 127 9.14 0.15 6.10
C LEU A 127 8.68 1.23 7.06
N ASP A 128 8.97 1.05 8.35
CA ASP A 128 8.74 2.07 9.38
C ASP A 128 9.54 3.34 9.06
N GLY A 129 10.78 3.21 8.56
CA GLY A 129 11.58 4.33 8.07
C GLY A 129 10.95 5.09 6.90
N PHE A 130 10.29 4.41 5.96
CA PHE A 130 9.57 5.09 4.87
C PHE A 130 8.36 5.88 5.39
N ILE A 131 7.65 5.36 6.39
CA ILE A 131 6.51 6.05 7.01
C ILE A 131 6.99 7.25 7.85
N ALA A 132 8.08 7.08 8.61
CA ALA A 132 8.67 8.15 9.39
C ALA A 132 9.15 9.30 8.50
N GLY A 133 9.74 8.99 7.34
CA GLY A 133 10.20 9.97 6.36
C GLY A 133 9.10 10.87 5.78
N THR A 134 7.82 10.47 5.86
CA THR A 134 6.69 11.28 5.38
C THR A 134 5.98 12.05 6.50
N GLY A 135 6.48 12.00 7.73
CA GLY A 135 5.83 12.63 8.89
C GLY A 135 4.53 11.96 9.34
N LEU A 136 4.20 10.78 8.78
CA LEU A 136 3.02 9.97 9.13
C LEU A 136 3.34 8.89 10.18
N GLY A 137 4.49 8.99 10.83
CA GLY A 137 4.91 8.07 11.89
C GLY A 137 3.85 7.99 13.01
N PRO A 138 3.75 6.84 13.71
CA PRO A 138 2.92 6.78 14.89
C PRO A 138 3.39 7.87 15.85
N GLY A 139 2.53 8.88 16.07
CA GLY A 139 2.85 9.99 16.95
C GLY A 139 3.31 9.44 18.29
N GLU A 140 4.40 9.98 18.83
CA GLU A 140 4.70 9.79 20.24
C GLU A 140 3.44 10.17 21.00
N ARG A 141 2.84 9.18 21.69
CA ARG A 141 1.89 9.49 22.75
C ARG A 141 2.70 10.19 23.82
N THR A 142 2.85 11.50 23.71
CA THR A 142 3.24 12.34 24.82
C THR A 142 2.10 12.24 25.82
N ALA A 143 2.21 11.29 26.74
CA ALA A 143 1.48 11.34 27.99
C ALA A 143 1.98 12.59 28.70
N SER A 144 1.24 13.69 28.57
CA SER A 144 1.41 14.83 29.46
C SER A 144 0.61 14.56 30.74
N PRO A 145 1.17 14.87 31.92
CA PRO A 145 0.64 14.51 33.23
C PRO A 145 -0.68 15.19 33.58
#